data_AF-A0AA39J4U0-F1
#
_entry.id   AF-A0AA39J4U0-F1
#
_cell.length_a   1.000
_cell.length_b   1.000
_cell.length_c   1.000
_cell.angle_alpha   90.00
_cell.angle_beta   90.00
_cell.angle_gamma   90.00
#
_symmetry.space_group_name_H-M   'P 1'
#
loop_
_entity.id
_entity.type
_entity.pdbx_description
1 polymer ?
#
loop_
_entity_poly.entity_id
_entity_poly.type
_entity_poly.pdbx_seq_one_letter_code
_entity_poly.pdbx_strand_id
1 'polypeptide(L)' 'MGAAPSATFNPVEDLPSLAGKVLIVTGSSRGIGFATLQHFSRMGAKVYMAVRDETRAREAME' A
#
# COMPACT_ATOMS: atom_id res chain seq x y z
N MET A 1 15.60 -28.34 13.61
CA MET A 1 14.38 -27.53 13.44
C MET A 1 14.85 -26.17 12.93
N GLY A 2 15.04 -26.06 11.61
CA GLY A 2 15.60 -24.85 10.99
C GLY A 2 14.50 -23.84 10.75
N ALA A 3 14.69 -22.60 11.20
CA ALA A 3 13.82 -21.49 10.82
C ALA A 3 13.74 -21.44 9.29
N ALA A 4 12.53 -21.38 8.73
CA ALA A 4 12.37 -21.10 7.32
C ALA A 4 13.17 -19.83 6.98
N PRO A 5 13.95 -19.81 5.89
CA PRO A 5 14.72 -18.62 5.54
C PRO A 5 13.73 -17.46 5.41
N SER A 6 13.90 -16.40 6.21
CA SER A 6 13.08 -15.20 6.01
C SER A 6 13.48 -14.66 4.65
N ALA A 7 12.63 -14.83 3.65
CA ALA A 7 12.84 -14.19 2.36
C ALA A 7 12.93 -12.68 2.62
N THR A 8 14.05 -12.08 2.25
CA THR A 8 14.20 -10.63 2.25
C THR A 8 13.24 -10.09 1.20
N PHE A 9 12.30 -9.23 1.59
CA PHE A 9 11.29 -8.66 0.70
C PHE A 9 11.52 -7.15 0.58
N ASN A 10 11.71 -6.69 -0.65
CA ASN A 10 11.77 -5.29 -1.03
C ASN A 10 10.50 -4.93 -1.82
N PRO A 11 9.56 -4.16 -1.24
CA PRO A 11 8.30 -3.80 -1.90
C PRO A 11 8.47 -2.94 -3.17
N VAL A 12 9.66 -2.38 -3.43
CA VAL A 12 9.93 -1.64 -4.67
C VAL A 12 10.29 -2.58 -5.82
N GLU A 13 10.97 -3.68 -5.53
CA GLU A 13 11.51 -4.60 -6.54
C GLU A 13 10.66 -5.87 -6.68
N ASP A 14 10.11 -6.37 -5.57
CA ASP A 14 9.48 -7.70 -5.50
C ASP A 14 7.96 -7.65 -5.70
N LEU A 15 7.34 -6.46 -5.72
CA LEU A 15 5.92 -6.35 -6.04
C LEU A 15 5.70 -6.53 -7.55
N PRO A 16 4.75 -7.39 -7.96
CA PRO A 16 4.38 -7.50 -9.36
C PRO A 16 3.63 -6.24 -9.82
N SER A 17 3.62 -6.00 -11.14
CA SER A 17 2.81 -4.94 -11.73
C SER A 17 1.33 -5.10 -11.37
N LEU A 18 0.70 -4.01 -10.95
CA LEU A 18 -0.72 -3.92 -10.63
C LEU A 18 -1.48 -3.05 -11.65
N ALA A 19 -0.88 -2.80 -12.81
CA ALA A 19 -1.51 -2.04 -13.89
C ALA A 19 -2.89 -2.61 -14.26
N GLY A 20 -3.88 -1.73 -14.35
CA GLY A 20 -5.26 -2.10 -14.68
C GLY A 20 -6.05 -2.74 -13.54
N LYS A 21 -5.48 -2.89 -12.33
CA LYS A 21 -6.21 -3.31 -11.14
C LYS A 21 -6.81 -2.11 -10.41
N VAL A 22 -7.93 -2.36 -9.74
CA VAL A 22 -8.58 -1.41 -8.83
C VAL A 22 -8.53 -1.98 -7.42
N LEU A 23 -7.96 -1.22 -6.48
CA LEU A 23 -7.77 -1.64 -5.09
C LEU A 23 -8.41 -0.63 -4.13
N ILE A 24 -8.92 -1.13 -3.00
CA ILE A 24 -9.35 -0.31 -1.87
C ILE A 24 -8.50 -0.66 -0.66
N VAL A 25 -7.96 0.35 0.02
CA VAL A 25 -7.14 0.17 1.22
C VAL A 25 -7.81 0.88 2.40
N THR A 26 -8.23 0.10 3.40
CA THR A 26 -8.82 0.63 4.63
C THR A 26 -7.75 0.99 5.67
N GLY A 27 -8.06 1.91 6.58
CA GLY A 27 -7.11 2.31 7.64
C GLY A 27 -5.84 2.98 7.11
N SER A 28 -5.92 3.54 5.90
CA SER A 28 -4.79 4.03 5.11
C SER A 28 -4.41 5.48 5.40
N SER A 29 -4.93 6.10 6.46
CA SER A 29 -4.60 7.49 6.82
C SER A 29 -3.18 7.66 7.36
N ARG A 30 -2.49 6.57 7.72
CA ARG A 30 -1.11 6.59 8.24
C ARG A 30 -0.48 5.20 8.25
N GLY A 31 0.82 5.15 8.56
CA GLY A 31 1.56 3.91 8.84
C GLY A 31 1.53 2.94 7.67
N ILE A 32 1.38 1.64 7.98
CA ILE A 32 1.46 0.56 6.99
C ILE A 32 0.39 0.71 5.90
N GLY A 33 -0.86 1.06 6.27
CA GLY A 33 -1.93 1.22 5.29
C GLY A 33 -1.64 2.31 4.25
N PHE A 34 -1.03 3.42 4.69
CA PHE A 34 -0.62 4.50 3.78
C PHE A 34 0.57 4.08 2.91
N ALA A 35 1.59 3.44 3.49
CA ALA A 35 2.74 2.93 2.74
C ALA A 35 2.31 1.91 1.67
N THR A 36 1.41 0.99 2.00
CA THR A 36 0.83 0.02 1.08
C THR A 36 0.13 0.71 -0.10
N LEU A 37 -0.67 1.73 0.17
CA LEU A 37 -1.34 2.51 -0.87
C LEU A 37 -0.33 3.18 -1.82
N GLN A 38 0.75 3.74 -1.29
CA GLN A 38 1.81 4.34 -2.09
C GLN A 38 2.49 3.31 -3.02
N HIS A 39 2.84 2.13 -2.50
CA HIS A 39 3.43 1.07 -3.31
C HIS A 39 2.47 0.59 -4.41
N PHE A 40 1.20 0.35 -4.09
CA PHE A 40 0.22 -0.07 -5.08
C PHE A 40 0.00 0.97 -6.19
N SER A 41 -0.05 2.25 -5.83
CA SER A 41 -0.14 3.35 -6.79
C SER A 41 1.07 3.38 -7.72
N ARG A 42 2.29 3.22 -7.17
CA ARG A 42 3.53 3.13 -7.97
C ARG A 42 3.57 1.94 -8.93
N MET A 43 2.95 0.82 -8.55
CA MET A 43 2.82 -0.36 -9.42
C MET A 43 1.73 -0.24 -10.49
N GLY A 44 1.09 0.93 -10.63
CA GLY A 44 0.14 1.23 -11.70
C GLY A 44 -1.31 0.87 -11.38
N ALA A 45 -1.63 0.53 -10.13
CA ALA A 45 -3.00 0.32 -9.73
C ALA A 45 -3.78 1.63 -9.59
N LYS A 46 -5.09 1.58 -9.83
CA LYS A 46 -6.02 2.59 -9.33
C LYS A 46 -6.36 2.27 -7.88
N VAL A 47 -5.93 3.10 -6.94
CA VAL A 47 -6.10 2.84 -5.51
C VAL A 47 -7.08 3.83 -4.88
N TYR A 48 -8.04 3.30 -4.12
CA TYR A 48 -8.99 4.06 -3.32
C TYR A 48 -8.61 3.98 -1.85
N MET A 49 -8.52 5.15 -1.22
CA MET A 49 -8.27 5.32 0.19
C MET A 49 -9.60 5.26 0.96
N ALA A 50 -9.71 4.34 1.93
CA ALA A 50 -10.91 4.21 2.76
C ALA A 50 -10.57 4.49 4.23
N VAL A 51 -10.95 5.68 4.69
CA VAL A 51 -10.70 6.14 6.06
C VAL A 51 -11.96 6.76 6.64
N ARG A 52 -12.03 6.82 7.98
CA ARG A 52 -13.19 7.37 8.70
C ARG A 52 -13.20 8.90 8.76
N ASP A 53 -12.02 9.51 8.65
CA ASP A 53 -11.80 10.94 8.86
C ASP A 53 -11.18 11.52 7.58
N GLU A 54 -11.94 12.39 6.90
CA GLU A 54 -11.55 13.00 5.63
C GLU A 54 -10.40 14.00 5.80
N THR A 55 -10.35 14.73 6.90
CA THR A 55 -9.27 15.70 7.18
C THR A 55 -7.94 14.97 7.25
N ARG A 56 -7.88 13.87 8.00
CA ARG A 56 -6.69 13.02 8.07
C ARG A 56 -6.35 12.35 6.74
N ALA A 57 -7.35 12.10 5.89
CA ALA A 57 -7.13 11.56 4.56
C ALA A 57 -6.38 12.59 3.69
N ARG A 58 -6.85 13.83 3.73
CA ARG A 58 -6.28 14.94 2.97
C ARG A 58 -4.87 15.26 3.44
N GLU A 59 -4.66 15.38 4.75
CA GLU A 59 -3.32 15.59 5.34
C GLU A 59 -2.33 14.49 4.96
N ALA A 60 -2.79 13.24 4.78
CA ALA A 60 -1.92 12.16 4.35
C ALA A 60 -1.58 12.22 2.86
N MET A 61 -2.40 12.87 2.04
CA MET A 61 -2.21 13.00 0.59
C MET A 61 -1.47 14.28 0.18
N GLU A 62 -1.42 15.28 1.06
CA GLU A 62 -0.61 16.51 0.92
C GLU A 62 0.87 16.24 1.22
#